data_AF-A0A5E7YDF3-F1
#
_entry.id   AF-A0A5E7YDF3-F1
#
_cell.length_a   1.000
_cell.length_b   1.000
_cell.length_c   1.000
_cell.angle_alpha   90.00
_cell.angle_beta   90.00
_cell.angle_gamma   90.00
#
_symmetry.space_group_name_H-M   'P 1'
#
loop_
_entity.id
_entity.type
_entity.pdbx_description
1 polymer ?
#
loop_
_entity_poly.entity_id
_entity_poly.type
_entity_poly.pdbx_seq_one_letter_code
_entity_poly.pdbx_strand_id
1 'polypeptide(L)'
;MSAESKSEMSAGNEPTRVFAIGSCRVHTPLKRALAAVPDMSYIGDPVFGFVHSTADIHQMLDVNDGIMRPPKELYSLLSIRNEKFQPDDESRKRRVIKHDVVVIEISSIRILKYGSYSLQINRLKEIVKERAGVRNEAVVTTSPRFAAVLALARSVSEGSDPVSVALRDFNDFEQSPDDFYAAARSILDRLPMPVLLVPHVNLTSTGNPIPQRQIIRDALERIAGESENIRFYDPTALVRDVGYGAAMADSAHYQEDFELAMGEQLAAEIRGLLNTQDMR
;
A
#
# COMPACT_ATOMS: atom_id res chain seq x y z
N MET A 1 8.00 -32.67 50.72
CA MET A 1 7.97 -31.21 50.91
C MET A 1 9.30 -30.66 50.43
N SER A 2 9.30 -30.12 49.22
CA SER A 2 10.37 -29.29 48.68
C SER A 2 9.69 -28.51 47.56
N ALA A 3 9.33 -27.27 47.88
CA ALA A 3 8.71 -26.34 46.95
C ALA A 3 9.80 -25.81 46.02
N GLU A 4 9.76 -26.21 44.75
CA GLU A 4 10.47 -25.48 43.71
C GLU A 4 9.69 -24.21 43.39
N SER A 5 10.31 -23.08 43.76
CA SER A 5 9.90 -21.75 43.35
C SER A 5 9.96 -21.67 41.82
N LYS A 6 8.79 -21.63 41.17
CA LYS A 6 8.70 -21.11 39.81
C LYS A 6 9.16 -19.66 39.84
N SER A 7 10.33 -19.42 39.26
CA SER A 7 10.80 -18.08 38.96
C SER A 7 9.75 -17.39 38.09
N GLU A 8 9.24 -16.27 38.57
CA GLU A 8 8.51 -15.29 37.78
C GLU A 8 9.44 -14.82 36.65
N MET A 9 9.34 -15.44 35.49
CA MET A 9 9.82 -14.85 34.25
C MET A 9 8.96 -13.62 34.00
N SER A 10 9.60 -12.46 33.98
CA SER A 10 8.98 -11.19 33.59
C SER A 10 8.22 -11.36 32.27
N ALA A 11 6.98 -10.87 32.23
CA ALA A 11 6.25 -10.71 30.98
C ALA A 11 7.05 -9.77 30.08
N GLY A 12 7.87 -10.34 29.18
CA GLY A 12 8.45 -9.58 28.09
C GLY A 12 7.30 -9.09 27.22
N ASN A 13 7.15 -7.77 27.09
CA ASN A 13 6.14 -7.18 26.20
C ASN A 13 6.25 -7.83 24.82
N GLU A 14 5.14 -8.31 24.26
CA GLU A 14 5.13 -8.76 22.87
C GLU A 14 5.60 -7.62 21.95
N PRO A 15 6.37 -7.91 20.89
CA PRO A 15 6.87 -6.88 20.00
C PRO A 15 5.70 -6.18 19.30
N THR A 16 5.82 -4.86 19.13
CA THR A 16 4.82 -4.05 18.41
C THR A 16 4.65 -4.59 16.98
N ARG A 17 3.43 -4.95 16.62
CA ARG A 17 3.10 -5.49 15.30
C ARG A 17 2.78 -4.36 14.32
N VAL A 18 3.68 -4.17 13.37
CA VAL A 18 3.59 -3.16 12.32
C VAL A 18 3.02 -3.80 11.05
N PHE A 19 1.91 -3.26 10.56
CA PHE A 19 1.31 -3.65 9.29
C PHE A 19 1.48 -2.55 8.25
N ALA A 20 1.64 -2.92 6.99
CA ALA A 20 1.72 -1.96 5.90
C ALA A 20 0.60 -2.19 4.88
N ILE A 21 0.02 -1.10 4.39
CA ILE A 21 -0.90 -1.06 3.27
C ILE A 21 -0.27 -0.14 2.23
N GLY A 22 0.06 -0.64 1.05
CA GLY A 22 0.68 0.18 0.02
C GLY A 22 1.51 -0.61 -0.97
N SER A 23 2.65 -0.05 -1.37
CA SER A 23 3.57 -0.65 -2.33
C SER A 23 4.85 -1.18 -1.69
N CYS A 24 5.72 -1.77 -2.51
CA CYS A 24 7.06 -2.19 -2.10
C CYS A 24 7.85 -1.09 -1.36
N ARG A 25 7.55 0.20 -1.61
CA ARG A 25 8.23 1.35 -0.97
C ARG A 25 7.95 1.51 0.52
N VAL A 26 6.93 0.88 1.07
CA VAL A 26 6.74 0.77 2.52
C VAL A 26 6.95 -0.66 3.00
N HIS A 27 6.47 -1.64 2.24
CA HIS A 27 6.56 -3.05 2.62
C HIS A 27 8.02 -3.55 2.71
N THR A 28 8.85 -3.30 1.70
CA THR A 28 10.24 -3.80 1.67
C THR A 28 11.11 -3.12 2.72
N PRO A 29 11.13 -1.77 2.83
CA PRO A 29 11.88 -1.07 3.87
C PRO A 29 11.51 -1.51 5.29
N LEU A 30 10.23 -1.58 5.63
CA LEU A 30 9.78 -2.03 6.94
C LEU A 30 10.18 -3.47 7.23
N LYS A 31 9.96 -4.39 6.28
CA LYS A 31 10.33 -5.79 6.46
C LYS A 31 11.82 -5.95 6.73
N ARG A 32 12.67 -5.18 6.05
CA ARG A 32 14.14 -5.24 6.21
C ARG A 32 14.58 -4.62 7.53
N ALA A 33 14.16 -3.39 7.82
CA ALA A 33 14.57 -2.69 9.03
C ALA A 33 14.07 -3.38 10.30
N LEU A 34 12.80 -3.82 10.32
CA LEU A 34 12.22 -4.45 11.51
C LEU A 34 12.75 -5.87 11.78
N ALA A 35 13.43 -6.50 10.82
CA ALA A 35 14.11 -7.78 11.08
C ALA A 35 15.29 -7.63 12.06
N ALA A 36 15.85 -6.43 12.20
CA ALA A 36 16.95 -6.13 13.11
C ALA A 36 16.49 -5.46 14.43
N VAL A 37 15.18 -5.25 14.60
CA VAL A 37 14.60 -4.49 15.71
C VAL A 37 13.87 -5.45 16.66
N PRO A 38 14.28 -5.58 17.93
CA PRO A 38 13.70 -6.58 18.84
C PRO A 38 12.32 -6.19 19.39
N ASP A 39 11.99 -4.90 19.44
CA ASP A 39 10.75 -4.35 20.01
C ASP A 39 9.61 -4.19 18.99
N MET A 40 9.85 -4.51 17.72
CA MET A 40 8.89 -4.37 16.63
C MET A 40 8.95 -5.57 15.69
N SER A 41 7.81 -5.92 15.10
CA SER A 41 7.72 -6.99 14.11
C SER A 41 6.88 -6.56 12.92
N TYR A 42 7.39 -6.81 11.71
CA TYR A 42 6.63 -6.59 10.49
C TYR A 42 5.66 -7.75 10.23
N ILE A 43 4.38 -7.43 10.06
CA ILE A 43 3.34 -8.38 9.69
C ILE A 43 2.91 -8.11 8.25
N GLY A 44 3.05 -9.13 7.39
CA GLY A 44 2.60 -9.05 6.00
C GLY A 44 1.12 -9.43 5.83
N ASP A 45 0.48 -8.90 4.79
CA ASP A 45 -0.84 -9.38 4.38
C ASP A 45 -0.68 -10.69 3.59
N PRO A 46 -1.33 -11.80 4.02
CA PRO A 46 -1.22 -13.08 3.32
C PRO A 46 -2.29 -13.28 2.23
N VAL A 47 -3.13 -12.28 1.97
CA VAL A 47 -4.23 -12.29 1.00
C VAL A 47 -3.93 -11.34 -0.14
N PHE A 48 -3.56 -10.10 0.16
CA PHE A 48 -3.34 -9.05 -0.81
C PHE A 48 -1.86 -8.87 -1.17
N GLY A 49 -1.62 -8.48 -2.42
CA GLY A 49 -0.39 -7.86 -2.86
C GLY A 49 -0.42 -6.35 -2.61
N PHE A 50 0.40 -5.64 -3.36
CA PHE A 50 0.49 -4.18 -3.28
C PHE A 50 -0.77 -3.49 -3.79
N VAL A 51 -1.09 -2.36 -3.15
CA VAL A 51 -2.21 -1.45 -3.46
C VAL A 51 -1.66 -0.04 -3.63
N HIS A 52 -2.30 0.80 -4.46
CA HIS A 52 -1.71 2.09 -4.85
C HIS A 52 -2.68 3.27 -4.73
N SER A 53 -3.98 3.02 -4.82
CA SER A 53 -5.01 4.05 -4.78
C SER A 53 -5.95 3.87 -3.58
N THR A 54 -6.73 4.92 -3.27
CA THR A 54 -7.78 4.81 -2.24
C THR A 54 -8.81 3.74 -2.58
N ALA A 55 -9.13 3.54 -3.87
CA ALA A 55 -10.07 2.51 -4.30
C ALA A 55 -9.51 1.08 -4.09
N ASP A 56 -8.21 0.87 -4.31
CA ASP A 56 -7.57 -0.42 -4.04
C ASP A 56 -7.61 -0.74 -2.54
N ILE A 57 -7.34 0.27 -1.69
CA ILE A 57 -7.34 0.11 -0.23
C ILE A 57 -8.75 -0.16 0.28
N HIS A 58 -9.76 0.60 -0.17
CA HIS A 58 -11.16 0.33 0.18
C HIS A 58 -11.58 -1.08 -0.22
N GLN A 59 -11.26 -1.51 -1.44
CA GLN A 59 -11.52 -2.88 -1.88
C GLN A 59 -10.81 -3.91 -1.00
N MET A 60 -9.54 -3.70 -0.68
CA MET A 60 -8.78 -4.58 0.22
C MET A 60 -9.46 -4.70 1.60
N LEU A 61 -9.89 -3.58 2.18
CA LEU A 61 -10.59 -3.57 3.46
C LEU A 61 -11.97 -4.25 3.35
N ASP A 62 -12.76 -3.96 2.30
CA ASP A 62 -14.07 -4.57 2.10
C ASP A 62 -14.00 -6.09 1.92
N VAL A 63 -12.97 -6.57 1.23
CA VAL A 63 -12.71 -8.00 1.09
C VAL A 63 -12.27 -8.60 2.43
N ASN A 64 -11.36 -7.94 3.16
CA ASN A 64 -10.90 -8.39 4.47
C ASN A 64 -12.03 -8.43 5.52
N ASP A 65 -12.99 -7.51 5.44
CA ASP A 65 -14.16 -7.42 6.32
C ASP A 65 -15.30 -8.36 5.87
N GLY A 66 -15.15 -9.04 4.73
CA GLY A 66 -16.16 -9.93 4.15
C GLY A 66 -17.36 -9.21 3.52
N ILE A 67 -17.30 -7.88 3.40
CA ILE A 67 -18.30 -7.01 2.75
C ILE A 67 -18.31 -7.26 1.23
N MET A 68 -17.13 -7.42 0.63
CA MET A 68 -16.97 -7.68 -0.80
C MET A 68 -16.43 -9.08 -1.07
N ARG A 69 -16.99 -9.75 -2.08
CA ARG A 69 -16.52 -11.06 -2.56
C ARG A 69 -16.29 -11.02 -4.06
N PRO A 70 -15.06 -10.74 -4.51
CA PRO A 70 -14.77 -10.76 -5.93
C PRO A 70 -14.82 -12.19 -6.48
N PRO A 71 -15.23 -12.37 -7.75
CA PRO A 71 -15.11 -13.65 -8.43
C PRO A 71 -13.62 -14.02 -8.56
N LYS A 72 -13.30 -15.31 -8.39
CA LYS A 72 -11.92 -15.81 -8.38
C LYS A 72 -11.19 -15.51 -9.69
N GLU A 73 -11.93 -15.50 -10.79
CA GLU A 73 -11.46 -15.20 -12.13
C GLU A 73 -10.87 -13.79 -12.23
N LEU A 74 -11.27 -12.86 -11.35
CA LEU A 74 -10.74 -11.49 -11.32
C LEU A 74 -9.57 -11.31 -10.33
N TYR A 75 -9.25 -12.29 -9.46
CA TYR A 75 -8.24 -12.11 -8.41
C TYR A 75 -6.90 -11.60 -8.94
N SER A 76 -6.49 -12.09 -10.12
CA SER A 76 -5.27 -11.69 -10.80
C SER A 76 -5.21 -10.20 -11.13
N LEU A 77 -6.36 -9.55 -11.40
CA LEU A 77 -6.51 -8.11 -11.65
C LEU A 77 -6.67 -7.29 -10.37
N LEU A 78 -7.11 -7.90 -9.26
CA LEU A 78 -7.47 -7.20 -8.01
C LEU A 78 -6.37 -7.25 -6.94
N SER A 79 -5.16 -7.71 -7.30
CA SER A 79 -4.05 -7.90 -6.36
C SER A 79 -4.36 -8.90 -5.23
N ILE A 80 -5.27 -9.85 -5.46
CA ILE A 80 -5.55 -10.95 -4.51
C ILE A 80 -4.61 -12.11 -4.86
N ARG A 81 -3.67 -12.42 -3.96
CA ARG A 81 -2.61 -13.42 -4.16
C ARG A 81 -2.97 -14.81 -3.64
N ASN A 82 -3.88 -14.88 -2.67
CA ASN A 82 -4.23 -16.14 -2.04
C ASN A 82 -5.58 -16.64 -2.55
N GLU A 83 -5.56 -17.55 -3.51
CA GLU A 83 -6.78 -18.15 -4.09
C GLU A 83 -7.56 -19.02 -3.09
N LYS A 84 -6.91 -19.46 -2.01
CA LYS A 84 -7.54 -20.16 -0.88
C LYS A 84 -8.21 -19.19 0.08
N PHE A 85 -8.19 -17.89 -0.21
CA PHE A 85 -8.97 -16.90 0.51
C PHE A 85 -10.45 -17.30 0.48
N GLN A 86 -10.99 -17.53 1.68
CA GLN A 86 -12.40 -17.79 1.91
C GLN A 86 -12.97 -16.64 2.75
N PRO A 87 -13.93 -15.87 2.21
CA PRO A 87 -14.54 -14.73 2.92
C PRO A 87 -15.34 -15.10 4.18
N ASP A 88 -15.74 -16.37 4.33
CA ASP A 88 -16.72 -16.84 5.34
C ASP A 88 -16.15 -17.22 6.72
N ASP A 89 -14.87 -16.98 6.97
CA ASP A 89 -14.24 -17.38 8.23
C ASP A 89 -14.42 -16.26 9.28
N GLU A 90 -15.38 -16.42 10.19
CA GLU A 90 -15.68 -15.49 11.30
C GLU A 90 -14.45 -15.13 12.16
N SER A 91 -13.40 -15.98 12.16
CA SER A 91 -12.12 -15.67 12.82
C SER A 91 -11.36 -14.47 12.18
N ARG A 92 -11.86 -13.95 11.06
CA ARG A 92 -11.18 -12.99 10.19
C ARG A 92 -11.75 -11.57 10.14
N LYS A 93 -12.96 -11.31 10.68
CA LYS A 93 -13.61 -9.97 10.76
C LYS A 93 -12.80 -8.86 11.48
N ARG A 94 -11.54 -9.12 11.83
CA ARG A 94 -10.67 -8.27 12.64
C ARG A 94 -9.19 -8.39 12.27
N ARG A 95 -8.84 -8.86 11.06
CA ARG A 95 -7.44 -9.11 10.70
C ARG A 95 -6.60 -7.83 10.69
N VAL A 96 -7.12 -6.74 10.14
CA VAL A 96 -6.46 -5.43 10.21
C VAL A 96 -6.38 -4.94 11.66
N ILE A 97 -7.34 -5.35 12.52
CA ILE A 97 -7.45 -5.02 13.95
C ILE A 97 -6.54 -5.90 14.85
N LYS A 98 -5.65 -6.72 14.27
CA LYS A 98 -4.61 -7.46 15.03
C LYS A 98 -3.24 -6.80 14.99
N HIS A 99 -3.17 -5.53 14.64
CA HIS A 99 -1.91 -4.79 14.55
C HIS A 99 -1.94 -3.61 15.50
N ASP A 100 -0.77 -3.26 16.01
CA ASP A 100 -0.62 -2.21 17.00
C ASP A 100 -0.42 -0.84 16.31
N VAL A 101 0.04 -0.86 15.05
CA VAL A 101 0.18 0.31 14.18
C VAL A 101 0.05 -0.09 12.70
N VAL A 102 -0.51 0.80 11.88
CA VAL A 102 -0.59 0.63 10.42
C VAL A 102 0.18 1.74 9.71
N VAL A 103 1.01 1.37 8.74
CA VAL A 103 1.66 2.29 7.80
C VAL A 103 0.90 2.25 6.49
N ILE A 104 0.40 3.39 6.01
CA ILE A 104 -0.39 3.47 4.78
C ILE A 104 0.33 4.34 3.77
N GLU A 105 0.67 3.74 2.64
CA GLU A 105 1.07 4.44 1.44
C GLU A 105 -0.08 4.54 0.44
N ILE A 106 -0.38 5.76 0.00
CA ILE A 106 -1.22 6.02 -1.17
C ILE A 106 -0.35 6.72 -2.21
N SER A 107 -0.32 6.20 -3.43
CA SER A 107 0.64 6.62 -4.46
C SER A 107 -0.01 6.98 -5.80
N SER A 108 -1.33 6.85 -5.93
CA SER A 108 -2.06 7.16 -7.15
C SER A 108 -3.44 7.75 -6.85
N ILE A 109 -3.77 8.84 -7.55
CA ILE A 109 -5.15 9.34 -7.69
C ILE A 109 -5.87 8.73 -8.90
N ARG A 110 -5.14 8.01 -9.76
CA ARG A 110 -5.72 7.31 -10.91
C ARG A 110 -6.39 6.03 -10.45
N ILE A 111 -7.64 5.86 -10.87
CA ILE A 111 -8.52 4.74 -10.55
C ILE A 111 -8.86 4.00 -11.83
N LEU A 112 -8.87 2.66 -11.75
CA LEU A 112 -9.32 1.77 -12.81
C LEU A 112 -10.49 0.96 -12.26
N LYS A 113 -11.68 1.10 -12.83
CA LYS A 113 -12.90 0.43 -12.32
C LYS A 113 -13.54 -0.48 -13.35
N TYR A 114 -13.85 -1.72 -12.96
CA TYR A 114 -14.70 -2.62 -13.73
C TYR A 114 -15.88 -3.05 -12.85
N GLY A 115 -17.08 -2.57 -13.19
CA GLY A 115 -18.25 -2.72 -12.31
C GLY A 115 -17.97 -2.13 -10.91
N SER A 116 -18.12 -2.96 -9.87
CA SER A 116 -17.81 -2.60 -8.48
C SER A 116 -16.35 -2.80 -8.08
N TYR A 117 -15.50 -3.31 -8.98
CA TYR A 117 -14.12 -3.71 -8.66
C TYR A 117 -13.09 -2.66 -9.06
N SER A 118 -12.13 -2.38 -8.17
CA SER A 118 -10.93 -1.60 -8.45
C SER A 118 -9.85 -2.51 -9.04
N LEU A 119 -9.46 -2.26 -10.29
CA LEU A 119 -8.39 -3.01 -10.95
C LEU A 119 -7.03 -2.43 -10.55
N GLN A 120 -6.12 -3.29 -10.10
CA GLN A 120 -4.79 -2.85 -9.71
C GLN A 120 -3.94 -2.58 -10.95
N ILE A 121 -3.45 -1.34 -11.07
CA ILE A 121 -2.78 -0.84 -12.27
C ILE A 121 -1.55 -1.64 -12.72
N ASN A 122 -0.76 -2.22 -11.81
CA ASN A 122 0.42 -3.01 -12.17
C ASN A 122 0.02 -4.43 -12.60
N ARG A 123 -0.96 -5.06 -11.93
CA ARG A 123 -1.56 -6.31 -12.37
C ARG A 123 -2.17 -6.21 -13.76
N LEU A 124 -2.88 -5.10 -14.04
CA LEU A 124 -3.39 -4.82 -15.38
C LEU A 124 -2.24 -4.82 -16.40
N LYS A 125 -1.16 -4.08 -16.14
CA LYS A 125 0.00 -4.02 -17.05
C LYS A 125 0.64 -5.38 -17.27
N GLU A 126 0.82 -6.17 -16.21
CA GLU A 126 1.42 -7.50 -16.28
C GLU A 126 0.59 -8.43 -17.17
N ILE A 127 -0.72 -8.47 -16.97
CA ILE A 127 -1.65 -9.29 -17.77
C ILE A 127 -1.67 -8.83 -19.23
N VAL A 128 -1.73 -7.51 -19.47
CA VAL A 128 -1.72 -6.95 -20.83
C VAL A 128 -0.40 -7.26 -21.54
N LYS A 129 0.74 -7.15 -20.83
CA LYS A 129 2.08 -7.47 -21.33
C LYS A 129 2.18 -8.95 -21.70
N GLU A 130 1.72 -9.83 -20.82
CA GLU A 130 1.71 -11.27 -21.03
C GLU A 130 0.87 -11.65 -22.27
N ARG A 131 -0.36 -11.14 -22.35
CA ARG A 131 -1.27 -11.42 -23.48
C ARG A 131 -0.80 -10.81 -24.80
N ALA A 132 -0.12 -9.67 -24.76
CA ALA A 132 0.48 -9.06 -25.94
C ALA A 132 1.78 -9.73 -26.40
N GLY A 133 2.33 -10.67 -25.62
CA GLY A 133 3.64 -11.26 -25.90
C GLY A 133 4.81 -10.28 -25.81
N VAL A 134 4.63 -9.13 -25.15
CA VAL A 134 5.64 -8.06 -25.06
C VAL A 134 6.63 -8.42 -23.94
N ARG A 135 7.91 -8.61 -24.25
CA ARG A 135 8.92 -8.94 -23.23
C ARG A 135 9.58 -7.72 -22.58
N ASN A 136 9.60 -6.55 -23.25
CA ASN A 136 10.36 -5.37 -22.81
C ASN A 136 9.61 -4.42 -21.85
N GLU A 137 10.36 -3.82 -20.92
CA GLU A 137 9.91 -3.07 -19.72
C GLU A 137 9.68 -1.56 -19.93
N ALA A 138 9.92 -1.01 -21.11
CA ALA A 138 9.91 0.44 -21.35
C ALA A 138 8.51 1.11 -21.38
N VAL A 139 7.46 0.33 -21.13
CA VAL A 139 6.07 0.75 -21.01
C VAL A 139 5.78 0.51 -19.53
N VAL A 140 5.94 1.48 -18.63
CA VAL A 140 4.88 2.39 -18.19
C VAL A 140 5.41 3.21 -17.01
N THR A 141 5.36 4.55 -17.06
CA THR A 141 5.17 5.41 -15.85
C THR A 141 4.81 6.87 -16.15
N THR A 142 4.51 7.27 -17.40
CA THR A 142 4.09 8.66 -17.70
C THR A 142 2.82 8.72 -18.55
N SER A 143 2.08 9.82 -18.40
CA SER A 143 0.74 10.07 -18.99
C SER A 143 0.61 9.76 -20.49
N PRO A 144 1.62 9.99 -21.36
CA PRO A 144 1.52 9.60 -22.78
C PRO A 144 1.58 8.08 -23.02
N ARG A 145 2.18 7.30 -22.11
CA ARG A 145 2.37 5.85 -22.25
C ARG A 145 1.25 5.03 -21.65
N PHE A 146 0.46 5.58 -20.73
CA PHE A 146 -0.67 4.84 -20.16
C PHE A 146 -1.82 4.69 -21.17
N ALA A 147 -2.08 5.69 -22.01
CA ALA A 147 -3.02 5.56 -23.13
C ALA A 147 -2.67 4.37 -24.06
N ALA A 148 -1.37 4.12 -24.28
CA ALA A 148 -0.91 2.95 -25.03
C ALA A 148 -1.21 1.64 -24.31
N VAL A 149 -1.11 1.60 -22.97
CA VAL A 149 -1.53 0.44 -22.15
C VAL A 149 -3.02 0.20 -22.30
N LEU A 150 -3.83 1.25 -22.25
CA LEU A 150 -5.28 1.14 -22.40
C LEU A 150 -5.65 0.59 -23.78
N ALA A 151 -5.06 1.15 -24.84
CA ALA A 151 -5.26 0.68 -26.21
C ALA A 151 -4.82 -0.79 -26.37
N LEU A 152 -3.66 -1.15 -25.82
CA LEU A 152 -3.16 -2.52 -25.84
C LEU A 152 -4.06 -3.47 -25.05
N ALA A 153 -4.58 -3.04 -23.90
CA ALA A 153 -5.53 -3.83 -23.12
C ALA A 153 -6.77 -4.18 -23.94
N ARG A 154 -7.31 -3.22 -24.70
CA ARG A 154 -8.45 -3.45 -25.60
C ARG A 154 -8.11 -4.33 -26.80
N SER A 155 -6.87 -4.29 -27.31
CA SER A 155 -6.47 -5.14 -28.43
C SER A 155 -6.21 -6.60 -28.01
N VAL A 156 -5.91 -6.86 -26.73
CA VAL A 156 -5.64 -8.21 -26.20
C VAL A 156 -6.79 -8.78 -25.35
N SER A 157 -7.98 -8.16 -25.46
CA SER A 157 -9.19 -8.56 -24.74
C SER A 157 -10.09 -9.50 -25.56
N GLU A 158 -9.52 -10.32 -26.45
CA GLU A 158 -10.30 -11.31 -27.21
C GLU A 158 -10.83 -12.42 -26.28
N GLY A 159 -12.02 -12.93 -26.57
CA GLY A 159 -12.67 -13.96 -25.75
C GLY A 159 -13.71 -13.44 -24.77
N SER A 160 -14.36 -14.38 -24.09
CA SER A 160 -15.48 -14.14 -23.16
C SER A 160 -15.13 -14.48 -21.71
N ASP A 161 -13.87 -14.79 -21.40
CA ASP A 161 -13.46 -15.00 -20.01
C ASP A 161 -13.57 -13.68 -19.21
N PRO A 162 -13.84 -13.74 -17.90
CA PRO A 162 -14.05 -12.54 -17.09
C PRO A 162 -12.90 -11.53 -17.13
N VAL A 163 -11.65 -11.99 -17.29
CA VAL A 163 -10.49 -11.10 -17.44
C VAL A 163 -10.54 -10.38 -18.77
N SER A 164 -10.80 -11.07 -19.88
CA SER A 164 -10.97 -10.42 -21.20
C SER A 164 -12.12 -9.41 -21.21
N VAL A 165 -13.25 -9.73 -20.58
CA VAL A 165 -14.36 -8.77 -20.45
C VAL A 165 -13.93 -7.56 -19.61
N ALA A 166 -13.29 -7.78 -18.46
CA ALA A 166 -12.78 -6.69 -17.62
C ALA A 166 -11.78 -5.80 -18.38
N LEU A 167 -10.84 -6.39 -19.12
CA LEU A 167 -9.87 -5.70 -19.97
C LEU A 167 -10.51 -4.90 -21.10
N ARG A 168 -11.75 -5.21 -21.50
CA ARG A 168 -12.52 -4.50 -22.54
C ARG A 168 -13.44 -3.41 -21.99
N ASP A 169 -13.88 -3.53 -20.75
CA ASP A 169 -14.99 -2.73 -20.23
C ASP A 169 -14.65 -1.88 -19.00
N PHE A 170 -13.42 -1.94 -18.48
CA PHE A 170 -13.02 -1.07 -17.36
C PHE A 170 -12.98 0.42 -17.76
N ASN A 171 -13.26 1.30 -16.81
CA ASN A 171 -13.12 2.76 -16.93
C ASN A 171 -11.85 3.24 -16.22
N ASP A 172 -11.20 4.26 -16.75
CA ASP A 172 -10.08 4.95 -16.11
C ASP A 172 -10.40 6.43 -15.86
N PHE A 173 -10.04 6.93 -14.68
CA PHE A 173 -10.21 8.34 -14.33
C PHE A 173 -9.24 8.74 -13.21
N GLU A 174 -9.07 10.04 -13.00
CA GLU A 174 -8.33 10.58 -11.85
C GLU A 174 -9.33 11.12 -10.83
N GLN A 175 -9.14 10.79 -9.55
CA GLN A 175 -9.91 11.37 -8.46
C GLN A 175 -9.61 12.86 -8.35
N SER A 176 -10.64 13.65 -8.08
CA SER A 176 -10.45 15.04 -7.68
C SER A 176 -9.77 15.12 -6.30
N PRO A 177 -9.12 16.24 -5.94
CA PRO A 177 -8.55 16.43 -4.60
C PRO A 177 -9.55 16.20 -3.47
N ASP A 178 -10.79 16.67 -3.64
CA ASP A 178 -11.85 16.52 -2.62
C ASP A 178 -12.32 15.06 -2.50
N ASP A 179 -12.51 14.37 -3.63
CA ASP A 179 -12.85 12.94 -3.63
C ASP A 179 -11.73 12.10 -3.02
N PHE A 180 -10.46 12.44 -3.31
CA PHE A 180 -9.31 11.77 -2.73
C PHE A 180 -9.29 11.96 -1.22
N TYR A 181 -9.44 13.19 -0.74
CA TYR A 181 -9.47 13.51 0.69
C TYR A 181 -10.59 12.75 1.41
N ALA A 182 -11.82 12.76 0.87
CA ALA A 182 -12.95 12.03 1.44
C ALA A 182 -12.72 10.50 1.45
N ALA A 183 -12.18 9.95 0.35
CA ALA A 183 -11.86 8.53 0.26
C ALA A 183 -10.74 8.12 1.23
N ALA A 184 -9.69 8.93 1.36
CA ALA A 184 -8.61 8.69 2.32
C ALA A 184 -9.12 8.79 3.77
N ARG A 185 -10.00 9.75 4.08
CA ARG A 185 -10.60 9.85 5.42
C ARG A 185 -11.44 8.64 5.80
N SER A 186 -12.32 8.20 4.90
CA SER A 186 -13.14 7.01 5.14
C SER A 186 -12.34 5.71 5.29
N ILE A 187 -11.13 5.62 4.74
CA ILE A 187 -10.21 4.50 5.05
C ILE A 187 -9.80 4.55 6.52
N LEU A 188 -9.42 5.73 7.01
CA LEU A 188 -8.91 5.92 8.36
C LEU A 188 -10.00 5.76 9.43
N ASP A 189 -11.24 6.12 9.12
CA ASP A 189 -12.38 5.90 10.02
C ASP A 189 -12.62 4.41 10.34
N ARG A 190 -12.06 3.50 9.52
CA ARG A 190 -12.13 2.04 9.72
C ARG A 190 -10.96 1.49 10.55
N LEU A 191 -9.96 2.31 10.86
CA LEU A 191 -8.72 1.89 11.49
C LEU A 191 -8.64 2.44 12.92
N PRO A 192 -8.94 1.64 13.95
CA PRO A 192 -8.96 2.11 15.34
C PRO A 192 -7.57 2.30 15.95
N MET A 193 -6.52 1.80 15.29
CA MET A 193 -5.14 1.86 15.75
C MET A 193 -4.41 3.11 15.21
N PRO A 194 -3.25 3.47 15.79
CA PRO A 194 -2.39 4.50 15.24
C PRO A 194 -2.01 4.27 13.77
N VAL A 195 -1.97 5.35 13.00
CA VAL A 195 -1.66 5.31 11.55
C VAL A 195 -0.49 6.23 11.21
N LEU A 196 0.50 5.69 10.49
CA LEU A 196 1.53 6.47 9.81
C LEU A 196 1.19 6.58 8.31
N LEU A 197 0.87 7.78 7.85
CA LEU A 197 0.62 8.11 6.46
C LEU A 197 1.94 8.43 5.74
N VAL A 198 2.14 7.82 4.57
CA VAL A 198 3.34 7.99 3.74
C VAL A 198 2.91 8.29 2.30
N PRO A 199 3.20 9.47 1.73
CA PRO A 199 2.96 9.71 0.32
C PRO A 199 4.06 9.06 -0.53
N HIS A 200 3.82 8.94 -1.83
CA HIS A 200 4.90 8.65 -2.77
C HIS A 200 5.89 9.83 -2.83
N VAL A 201 7.19 9.52 -2.94
CA VAL A 201 8.25 10.51 -3.24
C VAL A 201 7.82 11.44 -4.37
N ASN A 202 7.76 12.74 -4.09
CA ASN A 202 7.24 13.74 -5.01
C ASN A 202 8.36 14.43 -5.82
N LEU A 203 9.19 13.62 -6.50
CA LEU A 203 10.28 14.09 -7.34
C LEU A 203 10.35 13.31 -8.66
N THR A 204 10.66 14.02 -9.74
CA THR A 204 11.21 13.44 -10.96
C THR A 204 12.69 13.10 -10.77
N SER A 205 13.29 12.37 -11.71
CA SER A 205 14.73 12.13 -11.73
C SER A 205 15.58 13.41 -11.85
N THR A 206 14.96 14.50 -12.29
CA THR A 206 15.55 15.85 -12.35
C THR A 206 15.27 16.70 -11.11
N GLY A 207 14.60 16.16 -10.09
CA GLY A 207 14.29 16.84 -8.84
C GLY A 207 13.08 17.77 -8.88
N ASN A 208 12.29 17.76 -9.96
CA ASN A 208 11.07 18.57 -10.06
C ASN A 208 9.88 17.87 -9.39
N PRO A 209 8.95 18.61 -8.75
CA PRO A 209 7.74 18.01 -8.20
C PRO A 209 6.80 17.47 -9.28
N ILE A 210 6.00 16.47 -8.92
CA ILE A 210 4.98 15.86 -9.78
C ILE A 210 3.60 16.28 -9.26
N PRO A 211 2.81 17.06 -10.03
CA PRO A 211 1.55 17.65 -9.53
C PRO A 211 0.57 16.64 -8.91
N GLN A 212 0.43 15.46 -9.51
CA GLN A 212 -0.48 14.43 -9.02
C GLN A 212 -0.03 13.86 -7.66
N ARG A 213 1.29 13.78 -7.42
CA ARG A 213 1.84 13.34 -6.13
C ARG A 213 1.71 14.45 -5.07
N GLN A 214 1.76 15.71 -5.48
CA GLN A 214 1.49 16.85 -4.60
C GLN A 214 0.06 16.81 -4.03
N ILE A 215 -0.95 16.51 -4.85
CA ILE A 215 -2.35 16.37 -4.40
C ILE A 215 -2.46 15.35 -3.26
N ILE A 216 -1.84 14.19 -3.45
CA ILE A 216 -1.80 13.11 -2.44
C ILE A 216 -1.12 13.60 -1.18
N ARG A 217 0.09 14.16 -1.32
CA ARG A 217 0.91 14.65 -0.21
C ARG A 217 0.12 15.64 0.66
N ASP A 218 -0.46 16.66 0.04
CA ASP A 218 -1.16 17.74 0.75
C ASP A 218 -2.41 17.24 1.46
N ALA A 219 -3.15 16.33 0.83
CA ALA A 219 -4.32 15.72 1.47
C ALA A 219 -3.91 14.84 2.68
N LEU A 220 -2.87 14.01 2.57
CA LEU A 220 -2.40 13.17 3.67
C LEU A 220 -1.81 13.99 4.83
N GLU A 221 -1.04 15.04 4.52
CA GLU A 221 -0.51 15.97 5.52
C GLU A 221 -1.64 16.69 6.27
N ARG A 222 -2.64 17.18 5.53
CA ARG A 222 -3.84 17.79 6.12
C ARG A 222 -4.55 16.83 7.08
N ILE A 223 -4.79 15.58 6.63
CA ILE A 223 -5.47 14.56 7.44
C ILE A 223 -4.70 14.25 8.73
N ALA A 224 -3.38 14.15 8.68
CA ALA A 224 -2.57 13.90 9.87
C ALA A 224 -2.67 15.05 10.89
N GLY A 225 -2.87 16.29 10.42
CA GLY A 225 -3.12 17.44 11.30
C GLY A 225 -4.46 17.39 12.05
N GLU A 226 -5.35 16.46 11.71
CA GLU A 226 -6.71 16.37 12.29
C GLU A 226 -6.80 15.43 13.49
N SER A 227 -5.78 14.60 13.75
CA SER A 227 -5.77 13.65 14.86
C SER A 227 -4.37 13.30 15.30
N GLU A 228 -4.13 13.28 16.61
CA GLU A 228 -2.84 12.87 17.18
C GLU A 228 -2.55 11.37 17.05
N ASN A 229 -3.57 10.58 16.70
CA ASN A 229 -3.43 9.16 16.38
C ASN A 229 -2.95 8.92 14.94
N ILE A 230 -2.78 10.00 14.15
CA ILE A 230 -2.34 9.95 12.77
C ILE A 230 -1.06 10.77 12.66
N ARG A 231 -0.01 10.18 12.10
CA ARG A 231 1.23 10.87 11.78
C ARG A 231 1.49 10.83 10.28
N PHE A 232 2.18 11.83 9.77
CA PHE A 232 2.58 11.93 8.37
C PHE A 232 4.10 11.98 8.25
N TYR A 233 4.65 11.17 7.35
CA TYR A 233 6.06 11.18 7.00
C TYR A 233 6.24 11.22 5.48
N ASP A 234 6.86 12.29 4.97
CA ASP A 234 7.14 12.46 3.55
C ASP A 234 8.60 12.06 3.23
N PRO A 235 8.83 10.96 2.48
CA PRO A 235 10.19 10.51 2.13
C PRO A 235 10.90 11.44 1.13
N THR A 236 10.20 12.44 0.58
CA THR A 236 10.74 13.35 -0.45
C THR A 236 11.98 14.10 0.01
N ALA A 237 12.03 14.53 1.27
CA ALA A 237 13.20 15.23 1.82
C ALA A 237 14.42 14.31 1.87
N LEU A 238 14.25 13.08 2.39
CA LEU A 238 15.31 12.08 2.46
C LEU A 238 15.89 11.75 1.08
N VAL A 239 15.03 11.57 0.08
CA VAL A 239 15.46 11.34 -1.32
C VAL A 239 16.23 12.53 -1.88
N ARG A 240 15.83 13.76 -1.53
CA ARG A 240 16.51 14.98 -1.97
C ARG A 240 17.91 15.09 -1.38
N ASP A 241 18.06 14.77 -0.09
CA ASP A 241 19.32 14.88 0.63
C ASP A 241 20.36 13.86 0.15
N VAL A 242 19.93 12.62 -0.11
CA VAL A 242 20.78 11.56 -0.65
C VAL A 242 21.01 11.69 -2.16
N GLY A 243 20.07 12.33 -2.85
CA GLY A 243 20.05 12.48 -4.31
C GLY A 243 19.30 11.35 -5.01
N TYR A 244 18.52 11.70 -6.03
CA TYR A 244 17.58 10.78 -6.69
C TYR A 244 18.26 9.48 -7.19
N GLY A 245 19.41 9.56 -7.86
CA GLY A 245 20.07 8.37 -8.43
C GLY A 245 20.62 7.40 -7.38
N ALA A 246 20.97 7.90 -6.19
CA ALA A 246 21.42 7.08 -5.07
C ALA A 246 20.24 6.50 -4.26
N ALA A 247 19.09 7.18 -4.27
CA ALA A 247 17.89 6.74 -3.56
C ALA A 247 16.98 5.83 -4.38
N MET A 248 16.85 6.07 -5.68
CA MET A 248 15.85 5.47 -6.56
C MET A 248 16.52 4.65 -7.67
N ALA A 249 16.18 3.36 -7.76
CA ALA A 249 16.62 2.50 -8.85
C ALA A 249 15.90 2.84 -10.17
N ASP A 250 14.64 3.25 -10.08
CA ASP A 250 13.83 3.74 -11.19
C ASP A 250 12.75 4.74 -10.72
N SER A 251 11.69 4.96 -11.50
CA SER A 251 10.59 5.86 -11.12
C SER A 251 9.67 5.36 -9.99
N ALA A 252 9.84 4.11 -9.56
CA ALA A 252 8.94 3.37 -8.68
C ALA A 252 9.64 2.60 -7.55
N HIS A 253 10.94 2.29 -7.66
CA HIS A 253 11.68 1.45 -6.71
C HIS A 253 12.88 2.18 -6.09
N TYR A 254 13.15 1.87 -4.82
CA TYR A 254 14.33 2.32 -4.11
C TYR A 254 15.57 1.49 -4.46
N GLN A 255 16.74 2.08 -4.29
CA GLN A 255 17.99 1.32 -4.23
C GLN A 255 18.06 0.51 -2.93
N GLU A 256 18.75 -0.63 -2.96
CA GLU A 256 18.83 -1.54 -1.80
C GLU A 256 19.36 -0.84 -0.54
N ASP A 257 20.41 -0.03 -0.66
CA ASP A 257 20.98 0.70 0.49
C ASP A 257 19.99 1.75 1.03
N PHE A 258 19.23 2.37 0.13
CA PHE A 258 18.22 3.37 0.51
C PHE A 258 16.99 2.75 1.18
N GLU A 259 16.60 1.52 0.80
CA GLU A 259 15.49 0.82 1.45
C GLU A 259 15.74 0.63 2.95
N LEU A 260 16.97 0.33 3.37
CA LEU A 260 17.29 0.18 4.79
C LEU A 260 17.16 1.51 5.52
N ALA A 261 17.75 2.58 5.00
CA ALA A 261 17.64 3.92 5.58
C ALA A 261 16.18 4.38 5.66
N MET A 262 15.39 4.13 4.62
CA MET A 262 13.95 4.41 4.62
C MET A 262 13.22 3.61 5.71
N GLY A 263 13.55 2.33 5.89
CA GLY A 263 12.95 1.48 6.90
C GLY A 263 13.27 1.93 8.33
N GLU A 264 14.51 2.36 8.57
CA GLU A 264 14.92 2.95 9.86
C GLU A 264 14.16 4.23 10.18
N GLN A 265 13.97 5.11 9.19
CA GLN A 265 13.16 6.33 9.37
C GLN A 265 11.70 5.99 9.68
N LEU A 266 11.09 5.05 8.95
CA LEU A 266 9.72 4.61 9.26
C LEU A 266 9.61 4.02 10.67
N ALA A 267 10.59 3.21 11.10
CA ALA A 267 10.61 2.65 12.45
C ALA A 267 10.73 3.74 13.53
N ALA A 268 11.54 4.78 13.29
CA ALA A 268 11.65 5.93 14.19
C ALA A 268 10.33 6.70 14.28
N GLU A 269 9.66 6.93 13.15
CA GLU A 269 8.37 7.61 13.13
C GLU A 269 7.26 6.84 13.84
N ILE A 270 7.26 5.51 13.69
CA ILE A 270 6.36 4.61 14.43
C ILE A 270 6.61 4.72 15.94
N ARG A 271 7.87 4.69 16.40
CA ARG A 271 8.18 4.87 17.84
C ARG A 271 7.67 6.20 18.36
N GLY A 272 7.90 7.28 17.62
CA GLY A 272 7.42 8.60 18.03
C GLY A 272 5.90 8.71 18.05
N LEU A 273 5.20 8.04 17.13
CA LEU A 273 3.74 7.94 17.14
C LEU A 273 3.23 7.22 18.40
N LEU A 274 3.81 6.07 18.74
CA LEU A 274 3.40 5.26 19.89
C LEU A 274 3.74 5.92 21.23
N ASN A 275 4.93 6.52 21.37
CA ASN A 275 5.32 7.21 22.61
C ASN A 275 4.41 8.40 22.93
N THR A 276 3.84 9.06 21.92
CA THR A 276 2.88 10.15 22.12
C THR A 276 1.56 9.65 22.72
N GLN A 277 1.21 8.37 22.49
CA GLN A 277 0.03 7.73 23.06
C GLN A 277 0.25 7.26 24.50
N ASP A 278 1.43 6.71 24.82
CA ASP A 278 1.75 6.18 26.16
C ASP A 278 1.91 7.25 27.25
N MET A 279 2.08 8.52 26.87
CA MET A 279 2.17 9.65 27.82
C MET A 279 0.81 10.13 28.35
N ARG A 280 -0.28 9.39 28.12
CA ARG A 280 -1.66 9.73 28.53
C ARG A 280 -2.25 8.66 29.42
#